data_AF-A0A536KN69-F1
#
_entry.id   AF-A0A536KN69-F1
#
_cell.length_a   1.000
_cell.length_b   1.000
_cell.length_c   1.000
_cell.angle_alpha   90.00
_cell.angle_beta   90.00
_cell.angle_gamma   90.00
#
_symmetry.space_group_name_H-M   'P 1'
#
loop_
_entity.id
_entity.type
_entity.pdbx_description
1 polymer ?
#
loop_
_entity_poly.entity_id
_entity_poly.type
_entity_poly.pdbx_seq_one_letter_code
_entity_poly.pdbx_strand_id
1 'polypeptide(L)'
;MQLDPDVWGTVFPELRAAAGSAQTRPVVGFRVNRIHFIGNRRSLALTGLGPRTYFWEPGRNIAVCCGPLSGFGNPVHEAPAAGCGCGLYACHDLGELQWVSRVQSVQRAARLQWTRRFAIPDDQFVLTGVAGSGTVRIHQRGWRAQFARIVAFSDEIPERTSIGFFGRTKVRSQRVLSEATVEALAKKYQVPVVSLTELPDLMRAAGDFVEGA
;
A
#
# COMPACT_ATOMS: atom_id res chain seq x y z
N MET A 1 0.37 -18.62 14.76
CA MET A 1 1.42 -19.16 13.87
C MET A 1 2.58 -18.18 13.86
N GLN A 2 3.83 -18.59 14.03
CA GLN A 2 4.98 -17.67 14.05
C GLN A 2 5.29 -17.17 12.62
N LEU A 3 5.85 -15.97 12.47
CA LEU A 3 6.36 -15.52 11.17
C LEU A 3 7.57 -16.36 10.80
N ASP A 4 7.69 -16.76 9.53
CA ASP A 4 8.89 -17.42 9.03
C ASP A 4 10.07 -16.41 9.05
N PRO A 5 11.07 -16.60 9.93
CA PRO A 5 12.17 -15.65 10.08
C PRO A 5 13.16 -15.69 8.92
N ASP A 6 13.20 -16.78 8.14
CA ASP A 6 14.09 -16.91 6.98
C ASP A 6 13.52 -16.15 5.78
N VAL A 7 12.19 -16.11 5.67
CA VAL A 7 11.49 -15.33 4.63
C VAL A 7 11.38 -13.85 5.01
N TRP A 8 11.06 -13.56 6.28
CA TRP A 8 10.66 -12.20 6.70
C TRP A 8 11.64 -11.51 7.64
N GLY A 9 12.72 -12.17 8.07
CA GLY A 9 13.64 -11.63 9.09
C GLY A 9 14.44 -10.40 8.65
N THR A 10 14.59 -10.17 7.34
CA THR A 10 15.18 -8.94 6.78
C THR A 10 14.13 -7.84 6.59
N VAL A 11 12.87 -8.25 6.36
CA VAL A 11 11.72 -7.38 6.17
C VAL A 11 11.10 -6.96 7.51
N PHE A 12 11.34 -7.65 8.62
CA PHE A 12 10.90 -7.19 9.94
C PHE A 12 11.97 -7.49 11.00
N PRO A 13 13.14 -6.83 10.95
CA PRO A 13 14.17 -7.03 11.96
C PRO A 13 13.67 -6.71 13.38
N GLU A 14 12.70 -5.80 13.52
CA GLU A 14 12.04 -5.44 14.78
C GLU A 14 11.06 -6.52 15.29
N LEU A 15 10.61 -7.41 14.41
CA LEU A 15 9.84 -8.61 14.76
C LEU A 15 10.76 -9.84 14.86
N ARG A 16 12.08 -9.65 15.07
CA ARG A 16 12.92 -10.73 15.59
C ARG A 16 12.73 -10.80 17.10
N ALA A 17 12.50 -12.01 17.60
CA ALA A 17 12.09 -12.23 18.98
C ALA A 17 13.11 -11.64 19.96
N ALA A 18 12.69 -10.62 20.72
CA ALA A 18 13.24 -10.44 22.04
C ALA A 18 12.72 -11.61 22.88
N ALA A 19 13.60 -12.32 23.58
CA ALA A 19 13.22 -13.45 24.43
C ALA A 19 12.10 -13.00 25.40
N GLY A 20 10.91 -13.60 25.27
CA GLY A 20 9.74 -13.30 26.10
C GLY A 20 8.71 -12.31 25.53
N SER A 21 8.90 -11.72 24.35
CA SER A 21 7.85 -10.89 23.74
C SER A 21 6.84 -11.76 22.99
N ALA A 22 5.56 -11.72 23.38
CA ALA A 22 4.47 -12.24 22.56
C ALA A 22 4.40 -11.41 21.26
N GLN A 23 5.04 -11.89 20.20
CA GLN A 23 4.98 -11.21 18.90
C GLN A 23 3.57 -11.32 18.34
N THR A 24 2.84 -10.22 18.35
CA THR A 24 1.64 -10.08 17.52
C THR A 24 2.10 -10.00 16.07
N ARG A 25 1.66 -10.95 15.24
CA ARG A 25 1.85 -10.88 13.78
C ARG A 25 1.33 -9.51 13.29
N PRO A 26 1.99 -8.87 12.31
CA PRO A 26 1.52 -7.59 11.79
C PRO A 26 0.18 -7.80 11.08
N VAL A 27 -0.62 -6.74 11.02
CA VAL A 27 -1.83 -6.74 10.18
C VAL A 27 -1.41 -6.54 8.74
N VAL A 28 -1.94 -7.32 7.82
CA VAL A 28 -1.61 -7.19 6.40
C VAL A 28 -2.76 -6.60 5.60
N GLY A 29 -2.42 -5.94 4.49
CA GLY A 29 -3.40 -5.34 3.61
C GLY A 29 -2.80 -4.91 2.27
N PHE A 30 -3.64 -4.33 1.43
CA PHE A 30 -3.31 -3.94 0.07
C PHE A 30 -3.44 -2.43 -0.13
N ARG A 31 -2.57 -1.86 -0.96
CA ARG A 31 -2.63 -0.44 -1.30
C ARG A 31 -2.13 -0.21 -2.72
N VAL A 32 -2.77 0.70 -3.46
CA VAL A 32 -2.19 1.21 -4.71
C VAL A 32 -1.39 2.47 -4.40
N ASN A 33 -0.17 2.53 -4.92
CA ASN A 33 0.69 3.70 -4.82
C ASN A 33 1.03 4.24 -6.20
N ARG A 34 1.29 5.55 -6.27
CA ARG A 34 1.84 6.19 -7.46
C ARG A 34 3.35 6.08 -7.44
N ILE A 35 3.94 5.78 -8.60
CA ILE A 35 5.38 5.80 -8.82
C ILE A 35 5.76 7.17 -9.36
N HIS A 36 6.73 7.80 -8.71
CA HIS A 36 7.36 9.03 -9.15
C HIS A 36 8.81 8.77 -9.51
N PHE A 37 9.19 9.01 -10.76
CA PHE A 37 10.59 9.01 -11.17
C PHE A 37 11.22 10.38 -10.90
N ILE A 38 12.35 10.37 -10.20
CA ILE A 38 13.14 11.56 -9.83
C ILE A 38 14.42 11.57 -10.65
N GLY A 39 14.72 12.72 -11.26
CA GLY A 39 15.97 12.99 -11.99
C GLY A 39 16.23 12.01 -13.13
N ASN A 40 15.68 12.26 -14.33
CA ASN A 40 15.81 11.41 -15.52
C ASN A 40 15.76 9.88 -15.24
N ARG A 41 14.81 9.46 -14.38
CA ARG A 41 14.60 8.07 -13.94
C ARG A 41 15.76 7.42 -13.16
N ARG A 42 16.65 8.20 -12.55
CA ARG A 42 17.75 7.70 -11.70
C ARG A 42 17.28 7.20 -10.34
N SER A 43 16.16 7.71 -9.85
CA SER A 43 15.54 7.29 -8.59
C SER A 43 14.03 7.21 -8.74
N LEU A 44 13.37 6.42 -7.91
CA LEU A 44 11.92 6.35 -7.82
C LEU A 44 11.45 6.58 -6.39
N ALA A 45 10.26 7.14 -6.23
CA ALA A 45 9.57 7.30 -4.96
C ALA A 45 8.13 6.82 -5.09
N LEU A 46 7.60 6.23 -4.02
CA LEU A 46 6.21 5.80 -3.96
C LEU A 46 5.42 6.76 -3.09
N THR A 47 4.25 7.20 -3.57
CA THR A 47 3.35 8.05 -2.82
C THR A 47 1.96 7.44 -2.71
N GLY A 48 1.28 7.80 -1.62
CA GLY A 48 -0.14 7.52 -1.47
C GLY A 48 -1.02 8.24 -2.50
N LEU A 49 -2.23 7.72 -2.69
CA LEU A 49 -3.27 8.35 -3.49
C LEU A 49 -4.14 9.23 -2.58
N GLY A 50 -4.18 10.55 -2.81
CA GLY A 50 -5.04 11.48 -2.06
C GLY A 50 -4.39 12.84 -1.74
N PRO A 51 -5.11 13.78 -1.10
CA PRO A 51 -4.63 15.14 -0.82
C PRO A 51 -3.58 15.21 0.30
N ARG A 52 -3.49 14.18 1.16
CA ARG A 52 -2.43 14.01 2.17
C ARG A 52 -1.54 12.85 1.75
N THR A 53 -0.61 13.12 0.84
CA THR A 53 0.36 12.13 0.37
C THR A 53 1.59 12.13 1.28
N TYR A 54 1.97 10.95 1.75
CA TYR A 54 3.29 10.70 2.32
C TYR A 54 4.09 9.84 1.35
N PHE A 55 5.42 9.93 1.45
CA PHE A 55 6.34 9.08 0.71
C PHE A 55 6.53 7.77 1.46
N TRP A 56 6.56 6.67 0.73
CA TRP A 56 6.96 5.37 1.26
C TRP A 56 8.45 5.20 1.10
N GLU A 57 9.14 5.08 2.22
CA GLU A 57 10.55 4.70 2.26
C GLU A 57 10.70 3.17 2.27
N PRO A 58 11.83 2.64 1.77
CA PRO A 58 12.22 1.26 2.03
C PRO A 58 12.26 0.98 3.54
N GLY A 59 11.79 -0.20 3.95
CA GLY A 59 11.76 -0.59 5.36
C GLY A 59 10.61 0.06 6.16
N ARG A 60 10.86 0.38 7.42
CA ARG A 60 9.83 0.83 8.37
C ARG A 60 9.46 2.29 8.14
N ASN A 61 8.18 2.52 7.87
CA ASN A 61 7.58 3.85 7.79
C ASN A 61 6.83 4.16 9.09
N ILE A 62 6.77 5.44 9.44
CA ILE A 62 6.13 5.91 10.68
C ILE A 62 5.02 6.92 10.32
N ALA A 63 3.84 6.71 10.88
CA ALA A 63 2.74 7.64 10.75
C ALA A 63 2.98 8.87 11.64
N VAL A 64 2.87 10.05 11.04
CA VAL A 64 2.89 11.33 11.76
C VAL A 64 1.59 12.05 11.49
N CYS A 65 0.91 12.51 12.55
CA CYS A 65 -0.23 13.39 12.40
C CYS A 65 0.26 14.83 12.21
N CYS A 66 0.43 15.25 10.96
CA CYS A 66 0.53 16.67 10.65
C CYS A 66 -0.85 17.28 10.96
N GLY A 67 -0.91 18.25 11.88
CA GLY A 67 -2.15 18.91 12.31
C GLY A 67 -2.97 19.54 11.16
N PRO A 68 -4.05 20.28 11.44
CA PRO A 68 -4.86 20.88 10.39
C PRO A 68 -4.05 21.79 9.48
N LEU A 69 -4.24 21.60 8.16
CA LEU A 69 -3.88 22.60 7.14
C LEU A 69 -4.78 23.86 7.21
N SER A 70 -5.85 23.84 8.01
CA SER A 70 -6.95 24.82 7.93
C SER A 70 -7.61 25.16 9.28
N GLY A 71 -6.85 25.26 10.38
CA GLY A 71 -7.33 25.79 11.67
C GLY A 71 -8.40 24.99 12.44
N PHE A 72 -9.06 24.01 11.84
CA PHE A 72 -10.18 23.22 12.40
C PHE A 72 -9.90 21.71 12.48
N GLY A 73 -8.67 21.31 12.81
CA GLY A 73 -8.31 19.89 12.90
C GLY A 73 -7.71 19.54 14.23
N ASN A 74 -7.64 18.23 14.48
CA ASN A 74 -7.12 17.70 15.73
C ASN A 74 -5.69 18.21 15.98
N PRO A 75 -5.34 18.52 17.25
CA PRO A 75 -3.98 18.86 17.62
C PRO A 75 -3.02 17.75 17.20
N VAL A 76 -1.72 18.06 17.12
CA VAL A 76 -0.72 17.01 16.87
C VAL A 76 -0.86 15.93 17.94
N HIS A 77 -1.01 14.69 17.51
CA HIS A 77 -1.21 13.53 18.36
C HIS A 77 -0.55 12.30 17.73
N GLU A 78 -0.44 11.23 18.51
CA GLU A 78 0.03 9.94 18.00
C GLU A 78 -0.93 9.42 16.93
N ALA A 79 -0.35 8.88 15.85
CA ALA A 79 -1.10 8.27 14.77
C ALA A 79 -1.02 6.75 14.87
N PRO A 80 -2.13 6.01 14.69
CA PRO A 80 -3.47 6.47 14.34
C PRO A 80 -4.31 6.84 15.58
N ALA A 81 -5.14 7.90 15.48
CA ALA A 81 -6.05 8.32 16.56
C ALA A 81 -7.54 8.17 16.20
N ALA A 82 -8.39 8.17 17.23
CA ALA A 82 -9.84 8.06 17.07
C ALA A 82 -10.37 9.32 16.40
N GLY A 83 -11.30 9.18 15.44
CA GLY A 83 -11.86 10.32 14.74
C GLY A 83 -10.85 11.13 13.91
N CYS A 84 -9.64 10.60 13.68
CA CYS A 84 -8.62 11.23 12.84
C CYS A 84 -8.26 10.33 11.65
N GLY A 85 -8.16 10.91 10.46
CA GLY A 85 -7.72 10.21 9.25
C GLY A 85 -6.19 10.04 9.14
N CYS A 86 -5.45 10.15 10.24
CA CYS A 86 -3.99 9.92 10.27
C CYS A 86 -3.67 8.41 10.32
N GLY A 87 -2.40 8.04 10.19
CA GLY A 87 -1.98 6.64 10.14
C GLY A 87 -1.68 6.17 8.72
N LEU A 88 -0.76 5.21 8.62
CA LEU A 88 -0.43 4.52 7.38
C LEU A 88 -1.57 3.56 7.05
N TYR A 89 -2.11 3.66 5.84
CA TYR A 89 -3.38 3.01 5.47
C TYR A 89 -3.20 1.88 4.45
N ALA A 90 -3.89 0.76 4.65
CA ALA A 90 -4.09 -0.27 3.63
C ALA A 90 -5.51 -0.86 3.71
N CYS A 91 -6.03 -1.33 2.59
CA CYS A 91 -7.30 -2.04 2.49
C CYS A 91 -7.14 -3.50 2.96
N HIS A 92 -8.21 -4.09 3.50
CA HIS A 92 -8.17 -5.50 3.94
C HIS A 92 -8.03 -6.48 2.78
N ASP A 93 -8.76 -6.22 1.70
CA ASP A 93 -8.81 -7.09 0.53
C ASP A 93 -8.67 -6.31 -0.79
N LEU A 94 -8.43 -7.07 -1.86
CA LEU A 94 -8.30 -6.55 -3.22
C LEU A 94 -9.63 -6.02 -3.78
N GLY A 95 -10.78 -6.53 -3.30
CA GLY A 95 -12.11 -6.06 -3.69
C GLY A 95 -12.37 -4.63 -3.22
N GLU A 96 -11.91 -4.24 -2.04
CA GLU A 96 -12.01 -2.89 -1.48
C GLU A 96 -11.13 -1.87 -2.22
N LEU A 97 -10.17 -2.32 -3.04
CA LEU A 97 -9.44 -1.46 -3.97
C LEU A 97 -10.36 -0.87 -5.04
N GLN A 98 -11.60 -1.36 -5.21
CA GLN A 98 -12.61 -0.76 -6.08
C GLN A 98 -12.91 0.71 -5.74
N TRP A 99 -12.73 1.16 -4.50
CA TRP A 99 -12.84 2.59 -4.18
C TRP A 99 -11.62 3.39 -4.63
N VAL A 100 -10.45 2.75 -4.64
CA VAL A 100 -9.25 3.28 -5.29
C VAL A 100 -9.41 3.24 -6.80
N SER A 101 -10.30 2.45 -7.40
CA SER A 101 -10.60 2.52 -8.85
C SER A 101 -11.36 3.79 -9.28
N ARG A 102 -11.81 4.65 -8.35
CA ARG A 102 -12.02 6.08 -8.68
C ARG A 102 -10.73 6.78 -9.13
N VAL A 103 -9.58 6.12 -9.04
CA VAL A 103 -8.28 6.52 -9.57
C VAL A 103 -8.13 6.14 -11.05
N GLN A 104 -9.00 5.29 -11.61
CA GLN A 104 -9.26 5.31 -13.07
C GLN A 104 -10.00 6.60 -13.46
N SER A 105 -10.87 7.13 -12.59
CA SER A 105 -11.36 8.51 -12.72
C SER A 105 -10.26 9.54 -12.45
N VAL A 106 -9.15 9.21 -11.78
CA VAL A 106 -7.95 10.07 -11.70
C VAL A 106 -7.11 9.94 -12.96
N GLN A 107 -7.08 8.82 -13.70
CA GLN A 107 -6.55 8.84 -15.07
C GLN A 107 -7.38 9.75 -15.98
N ARG A 108 -8.72 9.79 -15.84
CA ARG A 108 -9.60 10.74 -16.56
C ARG A 108 -9.55 12.18 -16.03
N ALA A 109 -9.49 12.39 -14.71
CA ALA A 109 -9.49 13.71 -14.08
C ALA A 109 -8.09 14.35 -14.08
N ALA A 110 -7.01 13.57 -13.96
CA ALA A 110 -5.65 14.04 -14.24
C ALA A 110 -5.52 14.43 -15.71
N ARG A 111 -6.12 13.69 -16.65
CA ARG A 111 -6.21 14.15 -18.06
C ARG A 111 -6.93 15.49 -18.22
N LEU A 112 -7.91 15.82 -17.37
CA LEU A 112 -8.74 17.03 -17.48
C LEU A 112 -8.24 18.23 -16.64
N GLN A 113 -7.52 18.02 -15.54
CA GLN A 113 -7.05 19.10 -14.65
C GLN A 113 -5.54 19.40 -14.70
N TRP A 114 -4.72 18.56 -15.35
CA TRP A 114 -3.24 18.69 -15.31
C TRP A 114 -2.57 19.25 -16.58
N THR A 115 -3.32 19.86 -17.48
CA THR A 115 -2.76 20.43 -18.73
C THR A 115 -1.86 21.67 -18.55
N ARG A 116 -1.52 22.12 -17.33
CA ARG A 116 -0.80 23.41 -17.17
C ARG A 116 0.38 23.53 -16.20
N ARG A 117 0.87 22.49 -15.50
CA ARG A 117 2.09 22.72 -14.66
C ARG A 117 3.07 21.58 -14.44
N PHE A 118 2.69 20.31 -14.60
CA PHE A 118 3.60 19.18 -14.47
C PHE A 118 3.23 18.09 -15.49
N ALA A 119 3.52 18.34 -16.77
CA ALA A 119 3.39 17.33 -17.80
C ALA A 119 4.55 16.34 -17.66
N ILE A 120 4.34 15.23 -16.96
CA ILE A 120 5.19 14.03 -17.10
C ILE A 120 4.26 12.89 -17.53
N PRO A 121 4.44 12.29 -18.71
CA PRO A 121 3.60 11.20 -19.23
C PRO A 121 3.75 9.86 -18.50
N ASP A 122 4.42 9.81 -17.34
CA ASP A 122 4.93 8.57 -16.71
C ASP A 122 4.38 8.31 -15.28
N ASP A 123 3.19 8.81 -14.93
CA ASP A 123 2.57 8.43 -13.65
C ASP A 123 2.08 6.97 -13.71
N GLN A 124 2.98 6.04 -13.36
CA GLN A 124 2.69 4.62 -13.20
C GLN A 124 2.12 4.34 -11.81
N PHE A 125 1.35 3.25 -11.70
CA PHE A 125 0.78 2.81 -10.43
C PHE A 125 1.23 1.37 -10.15
N VAL A 126 1.40 1.07 -8.87
CA VAL A 126 1.76 -0.27 -8.41
C VAL A 126 0.86 -0.68 -7.25
N LEU A 127 0.42 -1.92 -7.28
CA LEU A 127 -0.24 -2.56 -6.15
C LEU A 127 0.83 -3.06 -5.17
N THR A 128 0.69 -2.69 -3.91
CA THR A 128 1.61 -3.07 -2.83
C THR A 128 0.89 -3.91 -1.80
N GLY A 129 1.52 -4.99 -1.38
CA GLY A 129 1.27 -5.63 -0.10
C GLY A 129 1.92 -4.83 1.02
N VAL A 130 1.15 -4.49 2.04
CA VAL A 130 1.60 -3.65 3.17
C VAL A 130 1.33 -4.40 4.47
N ALA A 131 2.30 -4.33 5.38
CA ALA A 131 2.16 -4.83 6.74
C ALA A 131 2.21 -3.68 7.73
N GLY A 132 1.27 -3.63 8.68
CA GLY A 132 1.13 -2.63 9.71
C GLY A 132 1.40 -3.18 11.11
N SER A 133 2.00 -2.36 11.97
CA SER A 133 2.33 -2.71 13.35
C SER A 133 2.31 -1.49 14.29
N GLY A 134 2.58 -1.73 15.58
CA GLY A 134 2.45 -0.75 16.65
C GLY A 134 0.99 -0.55 17.04
N THR A 135 0.56 0.69 17.21
CA THR A 135 -0.87 0.99 17.36
C THR A 135 -1.59 0.81 16.02
N VAL A 136 -2.56 -0.10 15.99
CA VAL A 136 -3.37 -0.38 14.80
C VAL A 136 -4.84 -0.09 15.09
N ARG A 137 -5.51 0.56 14.14
CA ARG A 137 -6.95 0.77 14.13
C ARG A 137 -7.57 0.15 12.89
N ILE A 138 -8.39 -0.86 13.13
CA ILE A 138 -9.16 -1.55 12.10
C ILE A 138 -10.46 -0.77 11.88
N HIS A 139 -10.88 -0.66 10.63
CA HIS A 139 -12.17 -0.11 10.23
C HIS A 139 -12.74 -0.92 9.06
N GLN A 140 -13.97 -0.63 8.64
CA GLN A 140 -14.72 -1.47 7.69
C GLN A 140 -13.95 -1.84 6.41
N ARG A 141 -13.20 -0.89 5.82
CA ARG A 141 -12.50 -1.09 4.54
C ARG A 141 -11.03 -1.50 4.63
N GLY A 142 -10.45 -1.45 5.82
CA GLY A 142 -9.00 -1.53 5.96
C GLY A 142 -8.54 -1.18 7.36
N TRP A 143 -7.27 -0.85 7.46
CA TRP A 143 -6.66 -0.50 8.73
C TRP A 143 -5.74 0.70 8.58
N ARG A 144 -5.49 1.34 9.72
CA ARG A 144 -4.50 2.39 9.88
C ARG A 144 -3.53 1.97 10.96
N ALA A 145 -2.23 2.11 10.70
CA ALA A 145 -1.19 1.72 11.64
C ALA A 145 -0.20 2.86 11.92
N GLN A 146 0.44 2.77 13.09
CA GLN A 146 1.51 3.66 13.52
C GLN A 146 2.77 3.40 12.70
N PHE A 147 3.07 2.12 12.46
CA PHE A 147 4.18 1.70 11.62
C PHE A 147 3.66 0.87 10.48
N ALA A 148 4.27 1.00 9.30
CA ALA A 148 3.99 0.10 8.20
C ALA A 148 5.20 -0.09 7.30
N ARG A 149 5.21 -1.20 6.56
CA ARG A 149 6.24 -1.54 5.59
C ARG A 149 5.59 -2.14 4.35
N ILE A 150 6.12 -1.79 3.18
CA ILE A 150 5.79 -2.52 1.94
C ILE A 150 6.55 -3.83 1.99
N VAL A 151 5.84 -4.94 1.83
CA VAL A 151 6.41 -6.29 1.93
C VAL A 151 6.39 -7.04 0.60
N ALA A 152 5.64 -6.54 -0.38
CA ALA A 152 5.58 -7.08 -1.72
C ALA A 152 4.99 -6.07 -2.69
N PHE A 153 5.29 -6.25 -3.98
CA PHE A 153 4.63 -5.59 -5.08
C PHE A 153 3.89 -6.60 -5.94
N SER A 154 2.86 -6.12 -6.65
CA SER A 154 2.39 -6.79 -7.85
C SER A 154 2.71 -5.96 -9.09
N ASP A 155 3.22 -6.61 -10.14
CA ASP A 155 3.40 -6.00 -11.45
C ASP A 155 2.08 -5.93 -12.26
N GLU A 156 1.02 -6.44 -11.66
CA GLU A 156 -0.35 -6.42 -12.15
C GLU A 156 -1.27 -5.60 -11.24
N ILE A 157 -2.32 -5.01 -11.83
CA ILE A 157 -3.41 -4.38 -11.09
C ILE A 157 -4.72 -5.08 -11.46
N PRO A 158 -5.67 -5.25 -10.52
CA PRO A 158 -7.00 -5.76 -10.84
C PRO A 158 -7.69 -4.84 -11.84
N GLU A 159 -7.99 -5.37 -13.02
CA GLU A 159 -8.86 -4.76 -14.01
C GLU A 159 -10.34 -4.99 -13.61
N ARG A 160 -11.17 -4.01 -13.95
CA ARG A 160 -12.60 -3.95 -13.60
C ARG A 160 -13.29 -5.29 -13.83
N THR A 161 -14.10 -5.68 -12.85
CA THR A 161 -15.03 -6.80 -12.93
C THR A 161 -16.08 -6.54 -14.01
N SER A 162 -16.02 -7.29 -15.11
CA SER A 162 -17.19 -7.50 -15.95
C SER A 162 -18.01 -8.61 -15.30
N ILE A 163 -19.24 -8.30 -14.87
CA ILE A 163 -20.22 -9.32 -14.50
C ILE A 163 -20.54 -10.07 -15.80
N GLY A 164 -19.99 -11.29 -15.95
CA GLY A 164 -20.39 -12.17 -17.03
C GLY A 164 -21.83 -12.63 -16.83
N PHE A 165 -22.50 -13.02 -17.92
CA PHE A 165 -23.91 -13.45 -17.99
C PHE A 165 -24.30 -14.59 -17.01
N PHE A 166 -23.33 -15.22 -16.34
CA PHE A 166 -23.49 -16.32 -15.37
C PHE A 166 -23.15 -15.95 -13.91
N GLY A 167 -23.07 -14.66 -13.56
CA GLY A 167 -22.95 -14.24 -12.15
C GLY A 167 -21.61 -14.53 -11.47
N ARG A 168 -20.58 -14.99 -12.20
CA ARG A 168 -19.21 -15.14 -11.66
C ARG A 168 -18.37 -13.90 -11.93
N THR A 169 -17.92 -13.26 -10.85
CA THR A 169 -16.94 -12.17 -10.85
C THR A 169 -15.58 -12.71 -11.29
N LYS A 170 -15.15 -12.42 -12.53
CA LYS A 170 -13.76 -12.63 -12.95
C LYS A 170 -12.98 -11.35 -12.71
N VAL A 171 -12.01 -11.39 -11.81
CA VAL A 171 -10.96 -10.36 -11.72
C VAL A 171 -10.00 -10.64 -12.87
N ARG A 172 -9.92 -9.74 -13.86
CA ARG A 172 -8.86 -9.79 -14.87
C ARG A 172 -7.66 -9.03 -14.32
N SER A 173 -6.44 -9.53 -14.54
CA SER A 173 -5.22 -8.79 -14.22
C SER A 173 -4.73 -8.07 -15.47
N GLN A 174 -4.21 -6.86 -15.28
CA GLN A 174 -3.49 -6.15 -16.33
C GLN A 174 -2.08 -5.87 -15.84
N ARG A 175 -1.07 -6.31 -16.60
CA ARG A 175 0.32 -5.92 -16.37
C ARG A 175 0.48 -4.43 -16.72
N VAL A 176 0.92 -3.64 -15.74
CA VAL A 176 0.96 -2.17 -15.86
C VAL A 176 2.35 -1.58 -15.71
N LEU A 177 3.34 -2.39 -15.29
CA LEU A 177 4.71 -1.96 -15.09
C LEU A 177 5.63 -2.46 -16.20
N SER A 178 6.57 -1.62 -16.62
CA SER A 178 7.67 -2.07 -17.46
C SER A 178 8.67 -2.89 -16.65
N GLU A 179 9.41 -3.77 -17.32
CA GLU A 179 10.46 -4.59 -16.71
C GLU A 179 11.49 -3.76 -15.95
N ALA A 180 11.96 -2.66 -16.55
CA ALA A 180 12.87 -1.72 -15.90
C ALA A 180 12.29 -1.10 -14.60
N THR A 181 10.97 -0.91 -14.53
CA THR A 181 10.31 -0.39 -13.32
C THR A 181 10.24 -1.45 -12.24
N VAL A 182 9.93 -2.69 -12.62
CA VAL A 182 9.94 -3.86 -11.73
C VAL A 182 11.32 -4.05 -11.11
N GLU A 183 12.37 -4.04 -11.93
CA GLU A 183 13.76 -4.14 -11.47
C GLU A 183 14.13 -3.02 -10.49
N ALA A 184 13.75 -1.77 -10.82
CA ALA A 184 14.05 -0.63 -9.95
C ALA A 184 13.30 -0.70 -8.61
N LEU A 185 12.06 -1.17 -8.59
CA LEU A 185 11.28 -1.39 -7.36
C LEU A 185 11.90 -2.49 -6.50
N ALA A 186 12.19 -3.65 -7.10
CA ALA A 186 12.82 -4.77 -6.42
C ALA A 186 14.18 -4.37 -5.82
N LYS A 187 15.01 -3.64 -6.59
CA LYS A 187 16.30 -3.13 -6.13
C LYS A 187 16.17 -2.14 -4.99
N LYS A 188 15.22 -1.20 -5.06
CA LYS A 188 15.09 -0.13 -4.06
C LYS A 188 14.50 -0.63 -2.75
N TYR A 189 13.42 -1.40 -2.81
CA TYR A 189 12.66 -1.81 -1.62
C TYR A 189 13.07 -3.18 -1.09
N GLN A 190 13.82 -3.98 -1.87
CA GLN A 190 14.30 -5.31 -1.49
C GLN A 190 13.18 -6.26 -1.05
N VAL A 191 12.06 -6.21 -1.78
CA VAL A 191 10.88 -7.06 -1.55
C VAL A 191 10.48 -7.73 -2.86
N PRO A 192 9.82 -8.90 -2.79
CA PRO A 192 9.40 -9.62 -3.98
C PRO A 192 8.38 -8.82 -4.81
N VAL A 193 8.45 -9.00 -6.13
CA VAL A 193 7.45 -8.56 -7.11
C VAL A 193 6.81 -9.83 -7.67
N VAL A 194 5.50 -9.98 -7.52
CA VAL A 194 4.76 -11.21 -7.85
C VAL A 194 3.51 -10.90 -8.68
N SER A 195 2.88 -11.92 -9.26
CA SER A 195 1.60 -11.73 -9.96
C SER A 195 0.48 -11.32 -8.99
N LEU A 196 -0.63 -10.79 -9.53
CA LEU A 196 -1.79 -10.43 -8.70
C LEU A 196 -2.36 -11.65 -7.96
N THR A 197 -2.28 -12.83 -8.58
CA THR A 197 -2.79 -14.08 -8.02
C THR A 197 -1.96 -14.61 -6.86
N GLU A 198 -0.64 -14.40 -6.88
CA GLU A 198 0.29 -14.89 -5.85
C GLU A 198 0.38 -13.95 -4.64
N LEU A 199 0.08 -12.66 -4.85
CA LEU A 199 0.21 -11.64 -3.82
C LEU A 199 -0.54 -11.99 -2.52
N PRO A 200 -1.83 -12.40 -2.53
CA PRO A 200 -2.54 -12.73 -1.29
C PRO A 200 -1.88 -13.88 -0.50
N ASP A 201 -1.39 -14.92 -1.17
CA ASP A 201 -0.76 -16.08 -0.53
C ASP A 201 0.54 -15.67 0.16
N LEU A 202 1.37 -14.88 -0.52
CA LEU A 202 2.59 -14.31 0.06
C LEU A 202 2.27 -13.45 1.29
N MET A 203 1.23 -12.61 1.21
CA MET A 203 0.80 -11.75 2.31
C MET A 203 0.29 -12.56 3.52
N ARG A 204 -0.35 -13.72 3.33
CA ARG A 204 -0.82 -14.58 4.43
C ARG A 204 0.37 -15.12 5.24
N ALA A 205 1.50 -15.36 4.59
CA ALA A 205 2.73 -15.75 5.27
C ALA A 205 3.34 -14.59 6.09
N ALA A 206 3.13 -13.34 5.65
CA ALA A 206 3.72 -12.14 6.25
C ALA A 206 3.00 -11.63 7.51
N GLY A 207 1.74 -12.01 7.73
CA GLY A 207 0.96 -11.53 8.87
C GLY A 207 -0.47 -12.06 8.90
N ASP A 208 -1.34 -11.39 9.64
CA ASP A 208 -2.75 -11.74 9.73
C ASP A 208 -3.58 -10.81 8.84
N PHE A 209 -4.34 -11.41 7.94
CA PHE A 209 -5.45 -10.70 7.33
C PHE A 209 -6.51 -10.51 8.39
N VAL A 210 -6.92 -9.26 8.60
CA VAL A 210 -8.07 -8.99 9.43
C VAL A 210 -9.29 -9.23 8.55
N GLU A 211 -9.88 -10.42 8.65
CA GLU A 211 -11.22 -10.66 8.13
C GLU A 211 -12.19 -9.77 8.91
N GLY A 212 -12.98 -8.98 8.19
CA GLY A 212 -14.02 -8.16 8.80
C GLY A 212 -15.01 -9.06 9.53
N ALA A 213 -15.22 -8.79 10.82
CA ALA A 213 -16.37 -9.29 11.57
C ALA A 213 -17.66 -8.62 11.08
#